data_AF-A0A3D1AU83-F1
#
_entry.id   AF-A0A3D1AU83-F1
#
_cell.length_a   1.000
_cell.length_b   1.000
_cell.length_c   1.000
_cell.angle_alpha   90.00
_cell.angle_beta   90.00
_cell.angle_gamma   90.00
#
_symmetry.space_group_name_H-M   'P 1'
#
loop_
_entity.id
_entity.type
_entity.pdbx_description
1 polymer ?
#
loop_
_entity_poly.entity_id
_entity_poly.type
_entity_poly.pdbx_seq_one_letter_code
_entity_poly.pdbx_strand_id
1 'polypeptide(L)'
;FGLTFGSLLRGLKPQQLNQTMQWVAIAGILLALGSNSIPVSFYGGGVDFWLNSPVLVLIKLGVILVLVTFAYIWTLQPAAQTWSWVRTLGTNSLLVYWVHIELVYGHWLGFWKENLSVPQTSMLAIGVVVLMVILCVVRAHIGTLKQAVLAWRRPLATEPAAGE
;
A
#
# COMPACT_ATOMS: atom_id res chain seq x y z
N PHE A 1 -0.51 10.30 11.79
CA PHE A 1 -1.80 9.77 11.32
C PHE A 1 -1.89 8.24 11.35
N GLY A 2 -1.03 7.49 10.64
CA GLY A 2 -1.12 6.01 10.62
C GLY A 2 -0.93 5.32 11.98
N LEU A 3 0.00 5.79 12.80
CA LEU A 3 0.24 5.23 14.14
C LEU A 3 -0.94 5.41 15.09
N THR A 4 -1.58 6.60 15.07
CA THR A 4 -2.74 6.93 15.91
C THR A 4 -3.97 6.12 15.50
N PHE A 5 -4.21 5.97 14.20
CA PHE A 5 -5.30 5.14 13.70
C PHE A 5 -5.05 3.65 14.01
N GLY A 6 -3.82 3.17 13.84
CA GLY A 6 -3.43 1.80 14.19
C GLY A 6 -3.53 1.49 15.69
N SER A 7 -3.22 2.45 16.56
CA SER A 7 -3.39 2.28 18.01
C SER A 7 -4.87 2.23 18.41
N LEU A 8 -5.72 3.05 17.77
CA LEU A 8 -7.17 3.00 17.98
C LEU A 8 -7.75 1.65 17.57
N LEU A 9 -7.34 1.12 16.41
CA LEU A 9 -7.80 -0.20 15.94
C LEU A 9 -7.36 -1.35 16.86
N ARG A 10 -6.17 -1.26 17.45
CA ARG A 10 -5.65 -2.29 18.37
C ARG A 10 -6.46 -2.37 19.67
N GLY A 11 -7.14 -1.30 20.06
CA GLY A 11 -7.99 -1.27 21.25
C GLY A 11 -9.40 -1.86 21.05
N LEU A 12 -9.80 -2.16 19.81
CA LEU A 12 -11.16 -2.62 19.51
C LEU A 12 -11.28 -4.15 19.62
N LYS A 13 -12.39 -4.63 20.18
CA LYS A 13 -12.75 -6.05 20.11
C LYS A 13 -13.05 -6.45 18.65
N PRO A 14 -12.84 -7.71 18.24
CA PRO A 14 -13.09 -8.17 16.87
C PRO A 14 -14.49 -7.83 16.35
N GLN A 15 -15.50 -7.88 17.23
CA GLN A 15 -16.89 -7.56 16.88
C GLN A 15 -17.11 -6.06 16.64
N GLN A 16 -16.40 -5.20 17.38
CA GLN A 16 -16.43 -3.74 17.18
C GLN A 16 -15.65 -3.33 15.94
N LEU A 17 -14.58 -4.06 15.59
CA LEU A 17 -13.75 -3.78 14.42
C LEU A 17 -14.57 -3.85 13.11
N ASN A 18 -15.41 -4.88 12.96
CA ASN A 18 -16.30 -4.99 11.79
C ASN A 18 -17.28 -3.81 11.68
N GLN A 19 -17.92 -3.44 12.80
CA GLN A 19 -18.85 -2.32 12.82
C GLN A 19 -18.15 -0.99 12.52
N THR A 20 -16.98 -0.75 13.13
CA THR A 20 -16.17 0.44 12.86
C THR A 20 -15.76 0.53 11.39
N MET A 21 -15.35 -0.59 10.78
CA MET A 21 -14.94 -0.61 9.36
C MET A 21 -16.12 -0.34 8.40
N GLN A 22 -17.32 -0.79 8.75
CA GLN A 22 -18.54 -0.45 8.01
C GLN A 22 -18.86 1.05 8.10
N TRP A 23 -18.80 1.62 9.30
CA TRP A 23 -18.97 3.07 9.49
C TRP A 23 -17.93 3.89 8.75
N VAL A 24 -16.67 3.43 8.75
CA VAL A 24 -15.57 4.06 7.99
C VAL A 24 -15.83 4.00 6.48
N ALA A 25 -16.35 2.89 5.95
CA ALA A 25 -16.72 2.79 4.54
C ALA A 25 -17.88 3.72 4.18
N ILE A 26 -18.94 3.74 4.99
CA ILE A 26 -20.10 4.63 4.77
C ILE A 26 -19.64 6.08 4.80
N ALA A 27 -18.87 6.48 5.81
CA ALA A 27 -18.30 7.83 5.91
C ALA A 27 -17.41 8.15 4.71
N GLY A 28 -16.58 7.19 4.26
CA GLY A 28 -15.73 7.34 3.08
C GLY A 28 -16.50 7.58 1.78
N ILE A 29 -17.57 6.81 1.54
CA ILE A 29 -18.44 6.96 0.36
C ILE A 29 -19.18 8.30 0.41
N LEU A 30 -19.74 8.65 1.58
CA LEU A 30 -20.44 9.93 1.77
C LEU A 30 -19.51 11.12 1.56
N LEU A 31 -18.26 11.04 2.04
CA LEU A 31 -17.26 12.08 1.78
C LEU A 31 -16.87 12.12 0.30
N ALA A 32 -16.59 10.98 -0.34
CA ALA A 32 -16.16 10.96 -1.73
C ALA A 32 -17.23 11.50 -2.70
N LEU A 33 -18.51 11.17 -2.48
CA LEU A 33 -19.60 11.57 -3.37
C LEU A 33 -20.28 12.88 -2.93
N GLY A 34 -20.48 13.05 -1.63
CA GLY A 34 -21.24 14.18 -1.05
C GLY A 34 -20.45 15.48 -0.95
N SER A 35 -19.13 15.47 -1.11
CA SER A 35 -18.32 16.69 -1.01
C SER A 35 -18.63 17.71 -2.11
N ASN A 36 -19.17 17.28 -3.26
CA ASN A 36 -19.57 18.18 -4.35
C ASN A 36 -20.76 19.10 -3.98
N SER A 37 -21.53 18.74 -2.95
CA SER A 37 -22.69 19.52 -2.50
C SER A 37 -22.33 20.56 -1.43
N ILE A 38 -21.06 20.67 -1.03
CA ILE A 38 -20.61 21.58 0.03
C ILE A 38 -20.00 22.84 -0.60
N PRO A 39 -20.63 24.03 -0.45
CA PRO A 39 -20.08 25.29 -0.94
C PRO A 39 -19.00 25.83 0.02
N VAL A 40 -17.90 25.10 0.18
CA VAL A 40 -16.75 25.55 1.00
C VAL A 40 -15.73 26.28 0.14
N SER A 41 -15.77 27.62 0.17
CA SER A 41 -14.71 28.49 -0.35
C SER A 41 -14.10 29.29 0.80
N PHE A 42 -12.99 28.80 1.35
CA PHE A 42 -12.25 29.51 2.40
C PHE A 42 -11.28 30.57 1.85
N TYR A 43 -10.96 30.51 0.55
CA TYR A 43 -10.00 31.39 -0.09
C TYR A 43 -10.73 32.43 -0.96
N GLY A 44 -10.47 33.72 -0.70
CA GLY A 44 -11.10 34.85 -1.41
C GLY A 44 -10.56 35.11 -2.83
N GLY A 45 -9.71 34.24 -3.36
CA GLY A 45 -9.20 34.28 -4.74
C GLY A 45 -9.73 33.10 -5.55
N GLY A 46 -9.80 33.25 -6.88
CA GLY A 46 -10.37 32.27 -7.81
C GLY A 46 -10.02 30.82 -7.43
N VAL A 47 -11.04 30.06 -7.05
CA VAL A 47 -10.87 28.70 -6.53
C VAL A 47 -10.65 27.76 -7.71
N ASP A 48 -9.40 27.36 -7.93
CA ASP A 48 -9.10 26.26 -8.85
C ASP A 48 -9.32 24.92 -8.13
N PHE A 49 -10.18 24.09 -8.74
CA PHE A 49 -10.54 22.77 -8.23
C PHE A 49 -9.31 21.89 -7.95
N TRP A 50 -8.29 21.97 -8.80
CA TRP A 50 -7.15 21.06 -8.76
C TRP A 50 -6.06 21.50 -7.78
N LEU A 51 -5.98 22.80 -7.48
CA LEU A 51 -4.92 23.38 -6.67
C LEU A 51 -5.35 23.58 -5.21
N ASN A 52 -6.48 24.27 -4.99
CA ASN A 52 -6.80 24.82 -3.67
C ASN A 52 -8.20 24.45 -3.16
N SER A 53 -8.89 23.51 -3.82
CA SER A 53 -10.24 23.15 -3.43
C SER A 53 -10.28 22.29 -2.16
N PRO A 54 -10.98 22.73 -1.10
CA PRO A 54 -11.24 21.89 0.08
C PRO A 54 -12.03 20.63 -0.26
N VAL A 55 -12.88 20.70 -1.30
CA VAL A 55 -13.67 19.57 -1.79
C VAL A 55 -12.75 18.46 -2.32
N LEU A 56 -11.67 18.80 -3.02
CA LEU A 56 -10.70 17.81 -3.51
C LEU A 56 -10.01 17.07 -2.35
N VAL A 57 -9.71 17.76 -1.25
CA VAL A 57 -9.15 17.15 -0.04
C VAL A 57 -10.14 16.16 0.59
N LEU A 58 -11.42 16.54 0.70
CA LEU A 58 -12.46 15.67 1.23
C LEU A 58 -12.71 14.44 0.34
N ILE A 59 -12.67 14.61 -0.98
CA ILE A 59 -12.77 13.49 -1.92
C ILE A 59 -11.61 12.52 -1.72
N LYS A 60 -10.36 13.02 -1.67
CA LYS A 60 -9.17 12.19 -1.43
C LYS A 60 -9.27 11.46 -0.08
N LEU A 61 -9.71 12.16 0.97
CA LEU A 61 -9.93 11.56 2.28
C LEU A 61 -10.98 10.44 2.21
N GLY A 62 -12.12 10.69 1.56
CA GLY A 62 -13.18 9.69 1.38
C GLY A 62 -12.69 8.44 0.65
N VAL A 63 -11.93 8.62 -0.44
CA VAL A 63 -11.31 7.51 -1.19
C VAL A 63 -10.35 6.71 -0.30
N ILE A 64 -9.51 7.37 0.51
CA ILE A 64 -8.58 6.69 1.42
C ILE A 64 -9.35 5.85 2.45
N LEU A 65 -10.46 6.35 3.02
CA LEU A 65 -11.28 5.60 3.98
C LEU A 65 -11.88 4.34 3.34
N VAL A 66 -12.38 4.45 2.10
CA VAL A 66 -12.90 3.28 1.35
C VAL A 66 -11.79 2.27 1.07
N LEU A 67 -10.60 2.72 0.67
CA LEU A 67 -9.45 1.85 0.44
C LEU A 67 -8.99 1.12 1.71
N VAL A 68 -9.07 1.78 2.87
CA VAL A 68 -8.77 1.15 4.17
C VAL A 68 -9.77 0.04 4.48
N THR A 69 -11.07 0.27 4.30
CA THR A 69 -12.08 -0.78 4.50
C THR A 69 -11.92 -1.93 3.49
N PHE A 70 -11.59 -1.61 2.24
CA PHE A 70 -11.27 -2.63 1.24
C PHE A 70 -10.07 -3.48 1.67
N ALA A 71 -8.99 -2.84 2.13
CA ALA A 71 -7.82 -3.55 2.65
C ALA A 71 -8.17 -4.42 3.87
N TYR A 72 -9.07 -3.97 4.74
CA TYR A 72 -9.56 -4.76 5.87
C TYR A 72 -10.31 -6.01 5.39
N ILE A 73 -11.28 -5.88 4.49
CA ILE A 73 -12.03 -7.01 3.91
C ILE A 73 -11.07 -7.99 3.22
N TRP A 74 -10.04 -7.47 2.53
CA TRP A 74 -9.01 -8.29 1.91
C TRP A 74 -8.27 -9.15 2.94
N THR A 75 -7.97 -8.62 4.13
CA THR A 75 -7.30 -9.40 5.20
C THR A 75 -8.18 -10.47 5.82
N LEU A 76 -9.51 -10.40 5.67
CA LEU A 76 -10.42 -11.45 6.15
C LEU A 76 -10.40 -12.69 5.25
N GLN A 77 -9.88 -12.59 4.02
CA GLN A 77 -9.89 -13.70 3.09
C GLN A 77 -8.87 -14.79 3.49
N PRO A 78 -9.22 -16.08 3.38
CA PRO A 78 -8.31 -17.18 3.72
C PRO A 78 -6.97 -17.10 2.99
N ALA A 79 -6.98 -16.71 1.71
CA ALA A 79 -5.77 -16.53 0.91
C ALA A 79 -4.84 -15.44 1.49
N ALA A 80 -5.41 -14.37 2.04
CA ALA A 80 -4.65 -13.27 2.64
C ALA A 80 -4.08 -13.59 4.03
N GLN A 81 -4.59 -14.64 4.69
CA GLN A 81 -4.04 -15.13 5.97
C GLN A 81 -2.71 -15.88 5.75
N THR A 82 -2.58 -16.60 4.63
CA THR A 82 -1.34 -17.29 4.26
C THR A 82 -0.35 -16.34 3.57
N TRP A 83 -0.80 -15.57 2.57
CA TRP A 83 0.05 -14.64 1.84
C TRP A 83 -0.77 -13.47 1.27
N SER A 84 -0.46 -12.24 1.71
CA SER A 84 -1.16 -11.03 1.28
C SER A 84 -0.20 -10.04 0.62
N TRP A 85 -0.30 -9.92 -0.71
CA TRP A 85 0.44 -8.93 -1.49
C TRP A 85 0.16 -7.50 -1.00
N VAL A 86 -1.06 -7.20 -0.55
CA VAL A 86 -1.45 -5.91 0.03
C VAL A 86 -0.65 -5.61 1.30
N ARG A 87 -0.51 -6.59 2.20
CA ARG A 87 0.28 -6.43 3.44
C ARG A 87 1.76 -6.24 3.11
N THR A 88 2.28 -7.04 2.18
CA THR A 88 3.68 -7.00 1.75
C THR A 88 4.04 -5.67 1.08
N LEU A 89 3.17 -5.11 0.24
CA LEU A 89 3.34 -3.78 -0.36
C LEU A 89 3.29 -2.68 0.71
N GLY A 90 2.37 -2.77 1.67
CA GLY A 90 2.23 -1.78 2.73
C GLY A 90 3.46 -1.71 3.65
N THR A 91 4.03 -2.86 4.04
CA THR A 91 5.20 -2.91 4.92
C THR A 91 6.50 -2.51 4.23
N ASN A 92 6.61 -2.74 2.92
CA ASN A 92 7.75 -2.33 2.10
C ASN A 92 7.48 -1.06 1.28
N SER A 93 6.55 -0.21 1.71
CA SER A 93 6.16 1.01 1.00
C SER A 93 7.34 1.95 0.75
N LEU A 94 8.32 2.02 1.67
CA LEU A 94 9.54 2.81 1.46
C LEU A 94 10.38 2.29 0.28
N LEU A 95 10.47 0.97 0.09
CA LEU A 95 11.15 0.41 -1.08
C LEU A 95 10.37 0.71 -2.36
N VAL A 96 9.06 0.48 -2.35
CA VAL A 96 8.22 0.73 -3.53
C VAL A 96 8.31 2.21 -3.95
N TYR A 97 8.27 3.11 -2.97
CA TYR A 97 8.47 4.53 -3.17
C TYR A 97 9.86 4.83 -3.76
N TRP A 98 10.92 4.27 -3.16
CA TRP A 98 12.29 4.48 -3.64
C TRP A 98 12.48 3.98 -5.08
N VAL A 99 11.98 2.78 -5.40
CA VAL A 99 12.01 2.24 -6.76
C VAL A 99 11.22 3.12 -7.72
N HIS A 100 10.08 3.67 -7.30
CA HIS A 100 9.28 4.57 -8.12
C HIS A 100 10.04 5.85 -8.46
N ILE A 101 10.67 6.47 -7.47
CA ILE A 101 11.44 7.69 -7.72
C ILE A 101 12.69 7.41 -8.57
N GLU A 102 13.45 6.35 -8.28
CA GLU A 102 14.68 6.05 -8.99
C GLU A 102 14.41 5.60 -10.43
N LEU A 103 13.36 4.83 -10.67
CA LEU A 103 13.05 4.33 -12.01
C LEU A 103 12.37 5.40 -12.87
N VAL A 104 11.38 6.11 -12.32
CA VAL A 104 10.58 7.10 -13.07
C VAL A 104 11.31 8.43 -13.21
N TYR A 105 11.95 8.90 -12.13
CA TYR A 105 12.65 10.18 -12.10
C TYR A 105 14.17 10.05 -12.22
N GLY A 106 14.73 8.85 -12.09
CA GLY A 106 16.15 8.63 -12.35
C GLY A 106 16.47 8.61 -13.85
N HIS A 107 17.77 8.58 -14.13
CA HIS A 107 18.31 8.75 -15.49
C HIS A 107 17.94 7.62 -16.47
N TRP A 108 17.49 6.46 -15.96
CA TRP A 108 17.24 5.25 -16.75
C TRP A 108 16.09 5.39 -17.75
N LEU A 109 14.98 6.03 -17.36
CA LEU A 109 13.86 6.31 -18.27
C LEU A 109 13.98 7.69 -18.93
N GLY A 110 14.93 8.52 -18.48
CA GLY A 110 15.22 9.84 -19.06
C GLY A 110 15.65 9.77 -20.52
N PHE A 111 16.35 8.70 -20.93
CA PHE A 111 16.80 8.52 -22.32
C PHE A 111 15.67 8.34 -23.32
N TRP A 112 14.53 7.79 -22.87
CA TRP A 112 13.35 7.54 -23.70
C TRP A 112 12.32 8.69 -23.60
N LYS A 113 12.49 9.59 -22.64
CA LYS A 113 11.57 10.70 -22.40
C LYS A 113 11.47 11.53 -23.70
N GLU A 114 10.24 11.79 -24.14
CA GLU A 114 9.87 12.54 -25.36
C GLU A 114 9.84 11.78 -26.70
N ASN A 115 10.28 10.50 -26.75
CA ASN A 115 10.21 9.69 -27.98
C ASN A 115 9.13 8.58 -27.97
N LEU A 116 8.37 8.42 -26.88
CA LEU A 116 7.33 7.39 -26.81
C LEU A 116 5.98 7.90 -27.30
N SER A 117 5.34 7.08 -28.13
CA SER A 117 3.92 7.18 -28.40
C SER A 117 3.09 6.83 -27.15
N VAL A 118 1.87 7.35 -27.07
CA VAL A 118 0.90 7.09 -25.97
C VAL A 118 0.79 5.61 -25.59
N PRO A 119 0.65 4.64 -26.53
CA PRO A 119 0.56 3.22 -26.16
C PRO A 119 1.86 2.63 -25.58
N GLN A 120 3.03 3.14 -25.99
CA GLN A 120 4.29 2.68 -25.40
C GLN A 120 4.45 3.22 -23.98
N THR A 121 4.04 4.46 -23.72
CA THR A 121 4.07 5.06 -22.38
C THR A 121 3.15 4.31 -21.42
N SER A 122 1.97 3.88 -21.86
CA SER A 122 1.06 3.10 -21.01
C SER A 122 1.61 1.70 -20.70
N MET A 123 2.20 1.02 -21.69
CA MET A 123 2.89 -0.26 -21.45
C MET A 123 4.05 -0.12 -20.48
N LEU A 124 4.86 0.93 -20.62
CA LEU A 124 5.99 1.20 -19.74
C LEU A 124 5.51 1.48 -18.30
N ALA A 125 4.43 2.24 -18.14
CA ALA A 125 3.81 2.49 -16.84
C ALA A 125 3.32 1.19 -16.18
N ILE A 126 2.68 0.29 -16.94
CA ILE A 126 2.28 -1.03 -16.45
C ILE A 126 3.51 -1.85 -16.05
N GLY A 127 4.57 -1.84 -16.87
CA GLY A 127 5.82 -2.53 -16.59
C GLY A 127 6.47 -2.06 -15.28
N VAL A 128 6.49 -0.75 -15.04
CA VAL A 128 6.98 -0.15 -13.78
C VAL A 128 6.17 -0.65 -12.58
N VAL A 129 4.84 -0.69 -12.69
CA VAL A 129 3.97 -1.20 -11.62
C VAL A 129 4.24 -2.68 -11.34
N VAL A 130 4.34 -3.50 -12.39
CA VAL A 130 4.65 -4.94 -12.25
C VAL A 130 6.01 -5.14 -11.58
N LEU A 131 7.03 -4.38 -12.01
CA LEU A 131 8.37 -4.46 -11.44
C LEU A 131 8.38 -4.11 -9.94
N MET A 132 7.62 -3.10 -9.53
CA MET A 132 7.48 -2.73 -8.10
C MET A 132 6.89 -3.87 -7.28
N VAL A 133 5.84 -4.51 -7.80
CA VAL A 133 5.21 -5.66 -7.14
C VAL A 133 6.21 -6.81 -7.02
N ILE A 134 6.95 -7.13 -8.09
CA ILE A 134 7.97 -8.18 -8.08
C ILE A 134 9.04 -7.88 -7.03
N LEU A 135 9.64 -6.68 -7.05
CA LEU A 135 10.69 -6.30 -6.10
C LEU A 135 10.20 -6.32 -4.64
N CYS A 136 8.94 -5.94 -4.42
CA CYS A 136 8.34 -6.00 -3.11
C CYS A 136 8.17 -7.45 -2.61
N VAL A 137 7.71 -8.35 -3.48
CA VAL A 137 7.56 -9.78 -3.17
C VAL A 137 8.92 -10.42 -2.90
N VAL A 138 9.91 -10.14 -3.76
CA VAL A 138 11.29 -10.62 -3.58
C VAL A 138 11.84 -10.17 -2.23
N ARG A 139 11.74 -8.87 -1.90
CA ARG A 139 12.23 -8.35 -0.60
C ARG A 139 11.57 -9.02 0.60
N ALA A 140 10.27 -9.32 0.52
CA ALA A 140 9.56 -10.00 1.60
C ALA A 140 10.08 -11.42 1.86
N HIS A 141 10.56 -12.12 0.83
CA HIS A 141 11.05 -13.49 0.93
C HIS A 141 12.58 -13.61 1.10
N ILE A 142 13.34 -12.53 0.94
CA ILE A 142 14.81 -12.52 1.13
C ILE A 142 15.20 -12.97 2.55
N GLY A 143 14.42 -12.64 3.59
CA GLY A 143 14.71 -13.04 4.97
C GLY A 143 14.60 -14.55 5.17
N THR A 144 13.54 -15.15 4.65
CA THR A 144 13.29 -16.61 4.69
C THR A 144 14.33 -17.38 3.89
N LEU A 145 14.72 -16.86 2.72
CA LEU A 145 15.79 -17.43 1.90
C LEU A 145 17.15 -17.39 2.63
N LYS A 146 17.48 -16.26 3.27
CA LYS A 146 18.71 -16.16 4.08
C LYS A 146 18.71 -17.14 5.25
N GLN A 147 17.58 -17.32 5.93
CA GLN A 147 17.46 -18.28 7.03
C GLN A 147 17.53 -19.74 6.55
N ALA A 148 16.92 -20.08 5.42
CA ALA A 148 17.02 -21.40 4.81
C ALA A 148 18.46 -21.73 4.37
N VAL A 149 19.16 -20.76 3.77
CA VAL A 149 20.57 -20.91 3.39
C VAL A 149 21.48 -21.01 4.62
N LEU A 150 21.21 -20.23 5.67
CA LEU A 150 21.98 -20.29 6.92
C LEU A 150 21.74 -21.59 7.69
N ALA A 151 20.50 -22.10 7.67
CA ALA A 151 20.14 -23.40 8.24
C ALA A 151 20.79 -24.55 7.47
N TRP A 152 20.88 -24.47 6.14
CA TRP A 152 21.62 -25.43 5.32
C TRP A 152 23.14 -25.38 5.57
N ARG A 153 23.66 -24.23 6.00
CA ARG A 153 25.07 -24.04 6.39
C ARG A 153 25.38 -24.46 7.83
N ARG A 154 24.39 -24.76 8.68
CA ARG A 154 24.67 -25.33 9.99
C ARG A 154 25.04 -26.80 9.79
N PRO A 155 26.28 -27.23 10.09
CA PRO A 155 26.57 -28.65 10.15
C PRO A 155 25.67 -29.22 11.24
N LEU A 156 24.98 -30.33 10.94
CA LEU A 156 24.25 -31.12 11.92
C LEU A 156 25.26 -31.43 13.04
N ALA A 157 25.18 -30.70 14.14
CA ALA A 157 25.87 -31.09 15.36
C ALA A 157 25.29 -32.46 15.67
N THR A 158 26.10 -33.49 15.42
CA THR A 158 25.84 -34.87 15.77
C THR A 158 25.38 -34.87 17.23
N GLU A 159 24.11 -35.20 17.48
CA GLU A 159 23.71 -35.69 18.79
C GLU A 159 24.68 -36.82 19.13
N PRO A 160 25.50 -36.71 20.20
CA PRO A 160 26.17 -37.89 20.70
C PRO A 160 25.04 -38.83 21.15
N ALA A 161 24.97 -39.95 20.44
CA ALA A 161 24.08 -41.05 20.72
C ALA A 161 24.08 -41.36 22.22
N ALA A 162 22.90 -41.74 22.71
CA ALA A 162 22.72 -42.46 23.97
C ALA A 162 23.93 -43.34 24.28
N GLY A 163 24.58 -43.06 25.40
CA GLY A 163 25.74 -43.78 25.89
C GLY A 163 25.77 -43.70 27.41
N GLU A 164 25.16 -44.72 28.01
CA GLU A 164 25.36 -45.27 29.37
C GLU A 164 24.91 -44.46 30.60
#